data_AF-A0A9P5KX77-F1
#
_entry.id   AF-A0A9P5KX77-F1
#
_cell.length_a   1.000
_cell.length_b   1.000
_cell.length_c   1.000
_cell.angle_alpha   90.00
_cell.angle_beta   90.00
_cell.angle_gamma   90.00
#
_symmetry.space_group_name_H-M   'P 1'
#
loop_
_entity.id
_entity.type
_entity.pdbx_description
1 polymer ?
#
loop_
_entity_poly.entity_id
_entity_poly.type
_entity_poly.pdbx_seq_one_letter_code
_entity_poly.pdbx_strand_id
1 'polypeptide(L)'
;MSRAISIVVQGRHEVTPDDVVSHLTEKKLEVVSFLYLEQLNLVDSFASQKFGDLQARLYAEFDRPKLIGFLKRNNNYNLEKAAQVCESLGYIPELVYILGKVGQNKRALKLVLEDLQDPDQAIEFAKQQNDQELWDDLLDYCLTRPLYLKTLLDKASGAVPPAQILARIPAKLAIPGLKDTLLRIFTDHEIVLALNQGILEIVNSEAQILASQLRAARSEGTILDFAKAGIDFSQTVVVLPDGSLQTEVDLIGETWAKDASTTTTVTRSVRQKVKHLAFIKRKLQLLLSQ
;
A
#
# COMPACT_ATOMS: atom_id res chain seq x y z
N MET A 1 -11.99 -41.71 -11.11
CA MET A 1 -12.00 -41.18 -9.72
C MET A 1 -12.48 -39.74 -9.61
N SER A 2 -12.15 -38.84 -10.57
CA SER A 2 -12.59 -37.42 -10.54
C SER A 2 -14.11 -37.23 -10.41
N ARG A 3 -14.91 -38.04 -11.11
CA ARG A 3 -16.37 -37.92 -11.14
C ARG A 3 -17.06 -38.32 -9.83
N ALA A 4 -16.48 -39.24 -9.06
CA ALA A 4 -17.03 -39.64 -7.76
C ALA A 4 -16.74 -38.56 -6.70
N ILE A 5 -15.53 -38.02 -6.71
CA ILE A 5 -15.11 -36.94 -5.81
C ILE A 5 -15.93 -35.67 -6.08
N SER A 6 -16.18 -35.32 -7.35
CA SER A 6 -17.02 -34.16 -7.68
C SER A 6 -18.47 -34.31 -7.19
N ILE A 7 -19.02 -35.53 -7.20
CA ILE A 7 -20.38 -35.80 -6.70
C ILE A 7 -20.44 -35.65 -5.18
N VAL A 8 -19.44 -36.17 -4.45
CA VAL A 8 -19.37 -36.03 -2.98
C VAL A 8 -19.18 -34.56 -2.57
N VAL A 9 -18.41 -33.78 -3.34
CA VAL A 9 -18.24 -32.34 -3.12
C VAL A 9 -19.53 -31.56 -3.42
N GLN A 10 -20.31 -31.98 -4.43
CA GLN A 10 -21.64 -31.41 -4.71
C GLN A 10 -22.67 -31.74 -3.61
N GLY A 11 -22.55 -32.92 -2.98
CA GLY A 11 -23.36 -33.36 -1.85
C GLY A 11 -22.93 -32.83 -0.47
N ARG A 12 -22.25 -31.68 -0.40
CA ARG A 12 -21.68 -31.10 0.85
C ARG A 12 -22.69 -30.75 1.95
N HIS A 13 -23.98 -30.76 1.62
CA HIS A 13 -25.06 -30.49 2.59
C HIS A 13 -25.63 -31.76 3.22
N GLU A 14 -25.36 -32.94 2.64
CA GLU A 14 -25.86 -34.23 3.14
C GLU A 14 -24.79 -35.01 3.91
N VAL A 15 -23.51 -34.81 3.59
CA VAL A 15 -22.38 -35.42 4.32
C VAL A 15 -21.44 -34.30 4.75
N THR A 16 -21.22 -34.17 6.05
CA THR A 16 -20.32 -33.13 6.54
C THR A 16 -18.88 -33.43 6.09
N PRO A 17 -18.11 -32.43 5.65
CA PRO A 17 -16.70 -32.62 5.30
C PRO A 17 -15.86 -33.21 6.45
N ASP A 18 -16.26 -32.97 7.70
CA ASP A 18 -15.65 -33.53 8.91
C ASP A 18 -15.78 -35.07 8.94
N ASP A 19 -16.93 -35.62 8.60
CA ASP A 19 -17.15 -37.06 8.53
C ASP A 19 -16.38 -37.69 7.35
N VAL A 20 -16.37 -37.04 6.18
CA VAL A 20 -15.65 -37.57 5.01
C VAL A 20 -14.14 -37.62 5.27
N VAL A 21 -13.56 -36.56 5.84
CA VAL A 21 -12.12 -36.50 6.08
C VAL A 21 -11.68 -37.46 7.19
N SER A 22 -12.49 -37.68 8.23
CA SER A 22 -12.21 -38.66 9.28
C SER A 22 -12.22 -40.10 8.74
N HIS A 23 -13.22 -40.48 7.94
CA HIS A 23 -13.27 -41.82 7.36
C HIS A 23 -12.17 -42.07 6.31
N LEU A 24 -11.71 -41.01 5.61
CA LEU A 24 -10.61 -41.10 4.65
C LEU A 24 -9.25 -41.20 5.35
N THR A 25 -9.07 -40.51 6.48
CA THR A 25 -7.85 -40.62 7.29
C THR A 25 -7.76 -41.97 8.00
N GLU A 26 -8.87 -42.50 8.51
CA GLU A 26 -8.93 -43.86 9.09
C GLU A 26 -8.53 -44.96 8.11
N LYS A 27 -8.91 -44.81 6.83
CA LYS A 27 -8.57 -45.77 5.77
C LYS A 27 -7.21 -45.54 5.12
N LYS A 28 -6.41 -44.56 5.59
CA LYS A 28 -5.11 -44.17 5.03
C LYS A 28 -5.14 -43.88 3.53
N LEU A 29 -6.23 -43.30 3.03
CA LEU A 29 -6.36 -42.93 1.61
C LEU A 29 -5.89 -41.49 1.40
N GLU A 30 -4.63 -41.21 1.69
CA GLU A 30 -4.04 -39.86 1.70
C GLU A 30 -4.16 -39.14 0.33
N VAL A 31 -3.98 -39.88 -0.77
CA VAL A 31 -4.16 -39.36 -2.14
C VAL A 31 -5.61 -38.94 -2.42
N VAL A 32 -6.58 -39.70 -1.90
CA VAL A 32 -8.01 -39.40 -2.09
C VAL A 32 -8.41 -38.22 -1.21
N SER A 33 -7.89 -38.14 0.01
CA SER A 33 -8.03 -36.97 0.89
C SER A 33 -7.48 -35.71 0.22
N PHE A 34 -6.31 -35.79 -0.42
CA PHE A 34 -5.71 -34.68 -1.15
C PHE A 34 -6.62 -34.18 -2.29
N LEU A 35 -7.05 -35.09 -3.18
CA LEU A 35 -7.92 -34.73 -4.31
C LEU A 35 -9.28 -34.19 -3.84
N TYR A 36 -9.83 -34.74 -2.76
CA TYR A 36 -11.06 -34.25 -2.15
C TYR A 36 -10.90 -32.84 -1.60
N LEU A 37 -9.83 -32.57 -0.84
CA LEU A 37 -9.58 -31.24 -0.27
C LEU A 37 -9.24 -30.19 -1.33
N GLU A 38 -8.58 -30.58 -2.43
CA GLU A 38 -8.34 -29.67 -3.57
C GLU A 38 -9.66 -29.25 -4.22
N GLN A 39 -10.56 -30.21 -4.48
CA GLN A 39 -11.88 -29.92 -5.03
C GLN A 39 -12.76 -29.14 -4.05
N LEU A 40 -12.67 -29.44 -2.76
CA LEU A 40 -13.40 -28.74 -1.71
C LEU A 40 -12.93 -27.29 -1.58
N ASN A 41 -11.62 -27.02 -1.65
CA ASN A 41 -11.09 -25.65 -1.61
C ASN A 41 -11.55 -24.79 -2.81
N LEU A 42 -11.79 -25.40 -3.99
CA LEU A 42 -12.33 -24.69 -5.16
C LEU A 42 -13.82 -24.35 -5.03
N VAL A 43 -14.60 -25.21 -4.37
CA VAL A 43 -16.07 -25.08 -4.26
C VAL A 43 -16.48 -24.36 -2.98
N ASP A 44 -15.72 -24.51 -1.90
CA ASP A 44 -16.00 -23.97 -0.58
C ASP A 44 -14.72 -23.66 0.20
N SER A 45 -14.24 -22.42 0.04
CA SER A 45 -13.06 -21.95 0.78
C SER A 45 -13.27 -21.98 2.30
N PHE A 46 -14.51 -21.81 2.80
CA PHE A 46 -14.78 -21.74 4.24
C PHE A 46 -14.72 -23.11 4.93
N ALA A 47 -15.27 -24.15 4.30
CA ALA A 47 -15.19 -25.51 4.83
C ALA A 47 -13.74 -26.04 4.85
N SER A 48 -12.89 -25.60 3.90
CA SER A 48 -11.48 -26.00 3.83
C SER A 48 -10.61 -25.43 4.97
N GLN A 49 -11.06 -24.35 5.63
CA GLN A 49 -10.26 -23.65 6.64
C GLN A 49 -9.94 -24.52 7.86
N LYS A 50 -10.86 -25.40 8.25
CA LYS A 50 -10.68 -26.31 9.39
C LYS A 50 -9.59 -27.35 9.14
N PHE A 51 -9.35 -27.70 7.88
CA PHE A 51 -8.41 -28.76 7.49
C PHE A 51 -7.07 -28.23 7.02
N GLY A 52 -6.75 -26.95 7.23
CA GLY A 52 -5.52 -26.33 6.72
C GLY A 52 -4.24 -27.04 7.19
N ASP A 53 -4.19 -27.53 8.44
CA ASP A 53 -3.06 -28.31 8.97
C ASP A 53 -2.84 -29.62 8.19
N LEU A 54 -3.93 -30.36 7.94
CA LEU A 54 -3.90 -31.64 7.25
C LEU A 54 -3.60 -31.44 5.77
N GLN A 55 -4.17 -30.39 5.17
CA GLN A 55 -3.95 -30.02 3.80
C GLN A 55 -2.50 -29.57 3.56
N ALA A 56 -1.89 -28.82 4.48
CA ALA A 56 -0.47 -28.45 4.40
C ALA A 56 0.45 -29.68 4.44
N ARG A 57 0.15 -30.67 5.29
CA ARG A 57 0.89 -31.96 5.32
C ARG A 57 0.75 -32.73 4.01
N LEU A 58 -0.47 -32.87 3.50
CA LEU A 58 -0.71 -33.55 2.23
C LEU A 58 -0.06 -32.82 1.05
N TYR A 59 -0.07 -31.48 1.01
CA TYR A 59 0.66 -30.74 -0.02
C TYR A 59 2.17 -30.98 0.07
N ALA A 60 2.71 -31.09 1.28
CA ALA A 60 4.12 -31.39 1.48
C ALA A 60 4.50 -32.80 0.99
N GLU A 61 3.61 -33.78 1.12
CA GLU A 61 3.86 -35.17 0.69
C GLU A 61 3.60 -35.41 -0.81
N PHE A 62 2.55 -34.81 -1.37
CA PHE A 62 2.06 -35.16 -2.72
C PHE A 62 2.39 -34.11 -3.79
N ASP A 63 2.48 -32.82 -3.47
CA ASP A 63 2.66 -31.78 -4.49
C ASP A 63 3.35 -30.50 -3.97
N ARG A 64 4.69 -30.55 -3.95
CA ARG A 64 5.57 -29.44 -3.54
C ARG A 64 5.26 -28.09 -4.24
N PRO A 65 5.20 -27.98 -5.59
CA PRO A 65 5.03 -26.67 -6.23
C PRO A 65 3.67 -26.02 -5.91
N LYS A 66 2.63 -26.80 -5.60
CA LYS A 66 1.33 -26.24 -5.17
C LYS A 66 1.33 -25.78 -3.71
N LEU A 67 2.24 -26.29 -2.87
CA LEU A 67 2.33 -25.91 -1.46
C LEU A 67 2.53 -24.40 -1.30
N ILE A 68 3.48 -23.79 -2.01
CA ILE A 68 3.73 -22.35 -1.87
C ILE A 68 2.55 -21.49 -2.34
N GLY A 69 1.83 -21.95 -3.37
CA GLY A 69 0.60 -21.30 -3.85
C GLY A 69 -0.52 -21.38 -2.81
N PHE A 70 -0.64 -22.51 -2.12
CA PHE A 70 -1.56 -22.70 -1.01
C PHE A 70 -1.20 -21.82 0.19
N LEU A 71 0.07 -21.82 0.61
CA LEU A 71 0.57 -21.03 1.76
C LEU A 71 0.41 -19.51 1.56
N LYS A 72 0.44 -19.04 0.31
CA LYS A 72 0.20 -17.62 -0.04
C LYS A 72 -1.27 -17.23 -0.07
N ARG A 73 -2.17 -18.17 -0.43
CA ARG A 73 -3.61 -17.91 -0.59
C ARG A 73 -4.39 -18.10 0.71
N ASN A 74 -3.98 -19.07 1.52
CA ASN A 74 -4.68 -19.45 2.73
C ASN A 74 -3.90 -19.00 3.96
N ASN A 75 -4.60 -18.58 5.01
CA ASN A 75 -4.01 -18.18 6.31
C ASN A 75 -4.45 -19.10 7.46
N ASN A 76 -5.19 -20.17 7.17
CA ASN A 76 -5.88 -20.98 8.18
C ASN A 76 -5.13 -22.29 8.48
N TYR A 77 -3.83 -22.20 8.76
CA TYR A 77 -3.01 -23.34 9.18
C TYR A 77 -2.06 -22.92 10.30
N ASN A 78 -1.69 -23.87 11.13
CA ASN A 78 -0.70 -23.65 12.17
C ASN A 78 0.71 -23.57 11.54
N LEU A 79 1.25 -22.35 11.55
CA LEU A 79 2.57 -22.01 11.02
C LEU A 79 3.69 -22.87 11.63
N GLU A 80 3.63 -23.17 12.93
CA GLU A 80 4.68 -23.94 13.62
C GLU A 80 4.70 -25.40 13.15
N LYS A 81 3.52 -26.04 13.05
CA LYS A 81 3.43 -27.41 12.55
C LYS A 81 3.85 -27.50 11.09
N ALA A 82 3.46 -26.51 10.27
CA ALA A 82 3.86 -26.44 8.88
C ALA A 82 5.38 -26.27 8.74
N ALA A 83 6.00 -25.43 9.58
CA ALA A 83 7.45 -25.25 9.62
C ALA A 83 8.18 -26.55 9.97
N GLN A 84 7.73 -27.29 11.00
CA GLN A 84 8.33 -28.58 11.39
C GLN A 84 8.26 -29.62 10.27
N VAL A 85 7.12 -29.70 9.58
CA VAL A 85 6.94 -30.61 8.43
C VAL A 85 7.88 -30.21 7.29
N CYS A 86 7.94 -28.92 6.94
CA CYS A 86 8.86 -28.43 5.91
C CYS A 86 10.34 -28.64 6.28
N GLU A 87 10.69 -28.50 7.57
CA GLU A 87 12.04 -28.76 8.08
C GLU A 87 12.41 -30.24 7.99
N SER A 88 11.49 -31.15 8.34
CA SER A 88 11.72 -32.60 8.23
C SER A 88 11.87 -33.10 6.78
N LEU A 89 11.21 -32.43 5.84
CA LEU A 89 11.23 -32.78 4.41
C LEU A 89 12.29 -32.00 3.61
N GLY A 90 12.97 -31.02 4.22
CA GLY A 90 14.01 -30.21 3.56
C GLY A 90 13.46 -29.20 2.54
N TYR A 91 12.24 -28.70 2.74
CA TYR A 91 11.61 -27.72 1.83
C TYR A 91 11.98 -26.28 2.20
N ILE A 92 13.19 -25.87 1.78
CA ILE A 92 13.79 -24.60 2.19
C ILE A 92 12.99 -23.37 1.69
N PRO A 93 12.57 -23.25 0.41
CA PRO A 93 11.83 -22.06 -0.05
C PRO A 93 10.50 -21.84 0.69
N GLU A 94 9.77 -22.92 0.96
CA GLU A 94 8.51 -22.89 1.68
C GLU A 94 8.73 -22.61 3.17
N LEU A 95 9.78 -23.19 3.76
CA LEU A 95 10.19 -22.90 5.14
C LEU A 95 10.57 -21.43 5.33
N VAL A 96 11.31 -20.83 4.40
CA VAL A 96 11.69 -19.40 4.45
C VAL A 96 10.46 -18.50 4.40
N TYR A 97 9.47 -18.85 3.56
CA TYR A 97 8.20 -18.14 3.53
C TYR A 97 7.46 -18.22 4.88
N ILE A 98 7.37 -19.41 5.47
CA ILE A 98 6.70 -19.61 6.77
C ILE A 98 7.48 -18.87 7.88
N LEU A 99 8.80 -18.99 7.95
CA LEU A 99 9.62 -18.33 8.96
C LEU A 99 9.52 -16.80 8.87
N GLY A 100 9.43 -16.25 7.66
CA GLY A 100 9.17 -14.83 7.44
C GLY A 100 7.80 -14.37 7.94
N LYS A 101 6.79 -15.26 7.98
CA LYS A 101 5.48 -14.98 8.58
C LYS A 101 5.47 -15.14 10.10
N VAL A 102 6.25 -16.10 10.62
CA VAL A 102 6.42 -16.31 12.06
C VAL A 102 7.27 -15.20 12.71
N GLY A 103 8.08 -14.49 11.91
CA GLY A 103 8.98 -13.42 12.37
C GLY A 103 10.37 -13.93 12.78
N GLN A 104 10.70 -15.19 12.48
CA GLN A 104 12.04 -15.75 12.72
C GLN A 104 13.00 -15.39 11.57
N ASN A 105 13.12 -14.10 11.29
CA ASN A 105 13.77 -13.61 10.07
C ASN A 105 15.28 -13.93 10.02
N LYS A 106 15.98 -13.88 11.16
CA LYS A 106 17.42 -14.25 11.26
C LYS A 106 17.67 -15.72 10.93
N ARG A 107 16.79 -16.62 11.40
CA ARG A 107 16.89 -18.06 11.09
C ARG A 107 16.57 -18.31 9.62
N ALA A 108 15.53 -17.64 9.09
CA ALA A 108 15.18 -17.72 7.68
C ALA A 108 16.34 -17.30 6.77
N LEU A 109 16.96 -16.15 7.08
CA LEU A 109 18.11 -15.65 6.31
C LEU A 109 19.27 -16.64 6.31
N LYS A 110 19.65 -17.18 7.48
CA LYS A 110 20.71 -18.19 7.59
C LYS A 110 20.44 -19.41 6.73
N LEU A 111 19.20 -19.94 6.75
CA LEU A 111 18.81 -21.08 5.92
C LEU A 111 18.91 -20.76 4.42
N VAL A 112 18.51 -19.55 3.98
CA VAL A 112 18.69 -19.16 2.57
C VAL A 112 20.16 -19.09 2.19
N LEU A 113 21.00 -18.53 3.06
CA LEU A 113 22.42 -18.32 2.80
C LEU A 113 23.22 -19.63 2.81
N GLU A 114 22.92 -20.55 3.73
CA GLU A 114 23.64 -21.80 3.90
C GLU A 114 23.16 -22.90 2.93
N ASP A 115 21.85 -23.10 2.82
CA ASP A 115 21.28 -24.25 2.11
C ASP A 115 20.90 -23.96 0.66
N LEU A 116 20.25 -22.82 0.39
CA LEU A 116 19.85 -22.42 -0.97
C LEU A 116 21.03 -21.85 -1.76
N GLN A 117 21.98 -21.19 -1.08
CA GLN A 117 23.12 -20.48 -1.67
C GLN A 117 22.72 -19.51 -2.80
N ASP A 118 21.45 -19.09 -2.80
CA ASP A 118 20.85 -18.24 -3.81
C ASP A 118 20.79 -16.79 -3.28
N PRO A 119 21.70 -15.90 -3.74
CA PRO A 119 21.74 -14.53 -3.26
C PRO A 119 20.49 -13.75 -3.65
N ASP A 120 19.85 -14.12 -4.76
CA ASP A 120 18.73 -13.37 -5.30
C ASP A 120 17.51 -13.49 -4.40
N GLN A 121 17.23 -14.70 -3.92
CA GLN A 121 16.17 -14.95 -2.95
C GLN A 121 16.47 -14.32 -1.59
N ALA A 122 17.72 -14.34 -1.14
CA ALA A 122 18.11 -13.70 0.12
C ALA A 122 17.86 -12.19 0.09
N ILE A 123 18.23 -11.54 -1.02
CA ILE A 123 18.03 -10.10 -1.23
C ILE A 123 16.53 -9.77 -1.31
N GLU A 124 15.75 -10.56 -2.04
CA GLU A 124 14.30 -10.35 -2.13
C GLU A 124 13.61 -10.51 -0.78
N PHE A 125 14.05 -11.50 0.02
CA PHE A 125 13.57 -11.71 1.38
C PHE A 125 13.91 -10.51 2.28
N ALA A 126 15.16 -10.02 2.26
CA ALA A 126 15.58 -8.86 3.03
C ALA A 126 14.81 -7.59 2.65
N LYS A 127 14.54 -7.39 1.34
CA LYS A 127 13.68 -6.30 0.84
C LYS A 127 12.26 -6.38 1.36
N GLN A 128 11.66 -7.57 1.37
CA GLN A 128 10.28 -7.77 1.84
C GLN A 128 10.12 -7.51 3.33
N GLN A 129 11.14 -7.87 4.14
CA GLN A 129 11.10 -7.68 5.60
C GLN A 129 11.44 -6.24 6.02
N ASN A 130 12.21 -5.50 5.21
CA ASN A 130 12.60 -4.10 5.48
C ASN A 130 13.23 -3.87 6.87
N ASP A 131 14.05 -4.82 7.33
CA ASP A 131 14.70 -4.82 8.64
C ASP A 131 16.19 -4.50 8.51
N GLN A 132 16.66 -3.45 9.20
CA GLN A 132 18.06 -3.02 9.17
C GLN A 132 19.02 -4.05 9.77
N GLU A 133 18.63 -4.73 10.86
CA GLU A 133 19.50 -5.74 11.47
C GLU A 133 19.75 -6.91 10.51
N LEU A 134 18.73 -7.28 9.74
CA LEU A 134 18.80 -8.36 8.77
C LEU A 134 19.69 -7.99 7.57
N TRP A 135 19.66 -6.73 7.16
CA TRP A 135 20.58 -6.22 6.14
C TRP A 135 22.03 -6.22 6.63
N ASP A 136 22.27 -5.85 7.89
CA ASP A 136 23.61 -5.92 8.49
C ASP A 136 24.10 -7.38 8.54
N ASP A 137 23.26 -8.32 9.00
CA ASP A 137 23.58 -9.76 9.01
C ASP A 137 23.87 -10.30 7.59
N LEU A 138 23.11 -9.86 6.59
CA LEU A 138 23.30 -10.24 5.18
C LEU A 138 24.61 -9.66 4.63
N LEU A 139 24.90 -8.39 4.95
CA LEU A 139 26.13 -7.71 4.54
C LEU A 139 27.35 -8.42 5.10
N ASP A 140 27.37 -8.71 6.41
CA ASP A 140 28.47 -9.44 7.06
C ASP A 140 28.73 -10.80 6.40
N TYR A 141 27.67 -11.49 5.99
CA TYR A 141 27.80 -12.74 5.24
C TYR A 141 28.37 -12.51 3.83
N CYS A 142 27.90 -11.49 3.10
CA CYS A 142 28.41 -11.13 1.77
C CYS A 142 29.86 -10.64 1.79
N LEU A 143 30.33 -10.03 2.88
CA LEU A 143 31.73 -9.63 3.05
C LEU A 143 32.68 -10.84 3.02
N THR A 144 32.20 -12.00 3.48
CA THR A 144 32.95 -13.27 3.46
C THR A 144 33.03 -13.85 2.04
N ARG A 145 32.13 -13.45 1.12
CA ARG A 145 32.02 -14.00 -0.24
C ARG A 145 31.82 -12.90 -1.30
N PRO A 146 32.89 -12.45 -1.99
CA PRO A 146 32.84 -11.27 -2.87
C PRO A 146 31.93 -11.42 -4.09
N LEU A 147 31.64 -12.65 -4.53
CA LEU A 147 30.70 -12.92 -5.63
C LEU A 147 29.27 -12.46 -5.29
N TYR A 148 28.84 -12.66 -4.03
CA TYR A 148 27.50 -12.27 -3.58
C TYR A 148 27.35 -10.78 -3.34
N LEU A 149 28.45 -10.09 -3.02
CA LEU A 149 28.44 -8.65 -2.81
C LEU A 149 28.10 -7.89 -4.10
N LYS A 150 28.55 -8.38 -5.25
CA LYS A 150 28.19 -7.79 -6.55
C LYS A 150 26.68 -7.91 -6.84
N THR A 151 26.12 -9.11 -6.70
CA THR A 151 24.68 -9.36 -6.90
C THR A 151 23.84 -8.56 -5.91
N LEU A 152 24.33 -8.44 -4.67
CA LEU A 152 23.75 -7.60 -3.64
C LEU A 152 23.68 -6.15 -4.09
N LEU A 153 24.79 -5.56 -4.53
CA LEU A 153 24.81 -4.15 -4.95
C LEU A 153 23.91 -3.89 -6.15
N ASP A 154 23.93 -4.76 -7.16
CA ASP A 154 23.11 -4.60 -8.36
C ASP A 154 21.61 -4.65 -8.04
N LYS A 155 21.19 -5.47 -7.08
CA LYS A 155 19.77 -5.58 -6.70
C LYS A 155 19.39 -4.70 -5.51
N ALA A 156 20.32 -4.24 -4.69
CA ALA A 156 20.03 -3.38 -3.54
C ALA A 156 19.61 -1.95 -3.94
N SER A 157 19.76 -1.57 -5.21
CA SER A 157 19.30 -0.28 -5.76
C SER A 157 17.86 0.00 -5.33
N GLY A 158 17.67 0.98 -4.43
CA GLY A 158 16.37 1.45 -3.97
C GLY A 158 15.88 0.91 -2.61
N ALA A 159 16.45 -0.17 -2.06
CA ALA A 159 16.01 -0.72 -0.77
C ALA A 159 16.82 -0.18 0.43
N VAL A 160 18.11 0.08 0.23
CA VAL A 160 19.01 0.61 1.26
C VAL A 160 19.85 1.71 0.63
N PRO A 161 20.09 2.85 1.31
CA PRO A 161 20.94 3.89 0.79
C PRO A 161 22.35 3.34 0.54
N PRO A 162 22.94 3.55 -0.66
CA PRO A 162 24.25 2.99 -1.00
C PRO A 162 25.35 3.48 -0.06
N ALA A 163 25.19 4.65 0.58
CA ALA A 163 26.11 5.17 1.59
C ALA A 163 26.26 4.26 2.81
N GLN A 164 25.19 3.61 3.28
CA GLN A 164 25.25 2.69 4.43
C GLN A 164 26.01 1.40 4.07
N ILE A 165 25.79 0.89 2.86
CA ILE A 165 26.49 -0.28 2.34
C ILE A 165 28.00 0.03 2.20
N LEU A 166 28.33 1.20 1.66
CA LEU A 166 29.72 1.63 1.45
C LEU A 166 30.50 1.84 2.75
N ALA A 167 29.85 2.35 3.79
CA ALA A 167 30.49 2.58 5.10
C ALA A 167 30.92 1.28 5.80
N ARG A 168 30.30 0.15 5.45
CA ARG A 168 30.54 -1.16 6.08
C ARG A 168 31.56 -2.03 5.32
N ILE A 169 31.88 -1.72 4.07
CA ILE A 169 32.84 -2.52 3.29
C ILE A 169 34.28 -2.22 3.78
N PRO A 170 35.03 -3.21 4.28
CA PRO A 170 36.41 -3.02 4.68
C PRO A 170 37.30 -2.74 3.45
N ALA A 171 38.21 -1.77 3.59
CA ALA A 171 39.02 -1.18 2.51
C ALA A 171 39.95 -2.14 1.73
N LYS A 172 40.03 -3.43 2.10
CA LYS A 172 40.95 -4.41 1.49
C LYS A 172 40.25 -5.52 0.68
N LEU A 173 38.95 -5.40 0.40
CA LEU A 173 38.25 -6.37 -0.45
C LEU A 173 38.38 -5.97 -1.94
N ALA A 174 39.13 -6.76 -2.72
CA ALA A 174 39.18 -6.59 -4.17
C ALA A 174 37.91 -7.19 -4.79
N ILE A 175 36.88 -6.37 -4.94
CA ILE A 175 35.62 -6.76 -5.60
C ILE A 175 35.73 -6.39 -7.10
N PRO A 176 35.78 -7.38 -8.02
CA PRO A 176 35.82 -7.09 -9.44
C PRO A 176 34.50 -6.45 -9.90
N GLY A 177 34.60 -5.31 -10.59
CA GLY A 177 33.44 -4.61 -11.16
C GLY A 177 32.63 -3.76 -10.18
N LEU A 178 33.07 -3.62 -8.92
CA LEU A 178 32.42 -2.75 -7.92
C LEU A 178 32.29 -1.30 -8.39
N LYS A 179 33.35 -0.79 -9.03
CA LYS A 179 33.39 0.59 -9.50
C LYS A 179 32.29 0.86 -10.53
N ASP A 180 32.11 -0.04 -11.49
CA ASP A 180 31.13 0.13 -12.56
C ASP A 180 29.70 0.01 -12.04
N THR A 181 29.45 -0.92 -11.10
CA THR A 181 28.14 -1.07 -10.47
C THR A 181 27.79 0.13 -9.60
N LEU A 182 28.75 0.65 -8.82
CA LEU A 182 28.56 1.87 -8.04
C LEU A 182 28.31 3.09 -8.93
N LEU A 183 29.10 3.26 -9.99
CA LEU A 183 28.89 4.36 -10.94
C LEU A 183 27.47 4.31 -11.51
N ARG A 184 26.99 3.13 -11.92
CA ARG A 184 25.61 2.94 -12.38
C ARG A 184 24.58 3.33 -11.31
N ILE A 185 24.75 2.86 -10.07
CA ILE A 185 23.83 3.17 -8.97
C ILE A 185 23.81 4.68 -8.67
N PHE A 186 24.97 5.33 -8.67
CA PHE A 186 25.06 6.78 -8.45
C PHE A 186 24.41 7.55 -9.60
N THR A 187 24.67 7.18 -10.87
CA THR A 187 24.02 7.83 -12.00
C THR A 187 22.51 7.65 -11.98
N ASP A 188 22.02 6.46 -11.62
CA ASP A 188 20.58 6.19 -11.51
C ASP A 188 19.95 7.04 -10.40
N HIS A 189 20.62 7.16 -9.25
CA HIS A 189 20.18 8.03 -8.16
C HIS A 189 20.20 9.51 -8.54
N GLU A 190 21.23 9.98 -9.24
CA GLU A 190 21.32 11.35 -9.75
C GLU A 190 20.18 11.66 -10.71
N ILE A 191 19.84 10.74 -11.63
CA ILE A 191 18.70 10.87 -12.55
C ILE A 191 17.39 10.98 -11.76
N VAL A 192 17.17 10.10 -10.77
CA VAL A 192 15.96 10.14 -9.94
C VAL A 192 15.86 11.46 -9.16
N LEU A 193 16.98 11.95 -8.63
CA LEU A 193 17.02 13.21 -7.89
C LEU A 193 16.73 14.41 -8.82
N ALA A 194 17.33 14.45 -10.00
CA ALA A 194 17.05 15.48 -11.01
C ALA A 194 15.59 15.44 -11.48
N LEU A 195 15.00 14.26 -11.66
CA LEU A 195 13.59 14.09 -12.00
C LEU A 195 12.68 14.61 -10.88
N ASN A 196 12.97 14.25 -9.63
CA ASN A 196 12.21 14.74 -8.48
C ASN A 196 12.30 16.26 -8.34
N GLN A 197 13.48 16.84 -8.59
CA GLN A 197 13.65 18.30 -8.63
C GLN A 197 12.81 18.94 -9.75
N GLY A 198 12.85 18.39 -10.96
CA GLY A 198 12.05 18.87 -12.08
C GLY A 198 10.53 18.80 -11.79
N ILE A 199 10.05 17.71 -11.19
CA ILE A 199 8.65 17.58 -10.77
C ILE A 199 8.30 18.65 -9.73
N LEU A 200 9.17 18.89 -8.74
CA LEU A 200 8.94 19.92 -7.73
C LEU A 200 8.89 21.32 -8.34
N GLU A 201 9.76 21.62 -9.32
CA GLU A 201 9.74 22.89 -10.05
C GLU A 201 8.45 23.08 -10.84
N ILE A 202 8.00 22.05 -11.57
CA ILE A 202 6.74 22.08 -12.33
C ILE A 202 5.57 22.33 -11.38
N VAL A 203 5.44 21.54 -10.30
CA VAL A 203 4.36 21.69 -9.31
C VAL A 203 4.37 23.07 -8.68
N ASN A 204 5.55 23.60 -8.34
CA ASN A 204 5.67 24.95 -7.78
C ASN A 204 5.26 26.02 -8.80
N SER A 205 5.65 25.88 -10.06
CA SER A 205 5.26 26.80 -11.14
C SER A 205 3.75 26.80 -11.37
N GLU A 206 3.12 25.63 -11.39
CA GLU A 206 1.66 25.48 -11.52
C GLU A 206 0.94 26.10 -10.32
N ALA A 207 1.42 25.84 -9.11
CA ALA A 207 0.88 26.44 -7.90
C ALA A 207 0.97 27.97 -7.93
N GLN A 208 2.06 28.54 -8.45
CA GLN A 208 2.22 29.99 -8.64
C GLN A 208 1.25 30.54 -9.70
N ILE A 209 1.09 29.86 -10.83
CA ILE A 209 0.14 30.25 -11.89
C ILE A 209 -1.28 30.28 -11.33
N LEU A 210 -1.73 29.19 -10.70
CA LEU A 210 -3.07 29.12 -10.10
C LEU A 210 -3.27 30.17 -9.00
N ALA A 211 -2.26 30.39 -8.15
CA ALA A 211 -2.33 31.44 -7.13
C ALA A 211 -2.44 32.84 -7.74
N SER A 212 -1.74 33.11 -8.86
CA SER A 212 -1.81 34.38 -9.57
C SER A 212 -3.17 34.59 -10.24
N GLN A 213 -3.72 33.54 -10.89
CA GLN A 213 -5.06 33.57 -11.49
C GLN A 213 -6.14 33.82 -10.43
N LEU A 214 -6.09 33.12 -9.30
CA LEU A 214 -7.02 33.35 -8.18
C LEU A 214 -6.87 34.74 -7.57
N ARG A 215 -5.65 35.27 -7.50
CA ARG A 215 -5.43 36.66 -7.05
C ARG A 215 -6.00 37.65 -8.04
N ALA A 216 -5.76 37.49 -9.33
CA ALA A 216 -6.31 38.32 -10.40
C ALA A 216 -7.84 38.34 -10.33
N ALA A 217 -8.49 37.16 -10.34
CA ALA A 217 -9.93 37.03 -10.23
C ALA A 217 -10.52 37.63 -8.92
N ARG A 218 -9.75 37.64 -7.82
CA ARG A 218 -10.15 38.31 -6.57
C ARG A 218 -9.94 39.83 -6.59
N SER A 219 -8.95 40.31 -7.36
CA SER A 219 -8.64 41.74 -7.48
C SER A 219 -9.38 42.42 -8.63
N GLU A 220 -9.91 41.64 -9.57
CA GLU A 220 -10.81 42.13 -10.61
C GLU A 220 -12.09 42.66 -9.96
N GLY A 221 -12.30 43.97 -10.11
CA GLY A 221 -13.57 44.59 -9.80
C GLY A 221 -14.53 44.38 -10.96
N THR A 222 -15.74 43.91 -10.69
CA THR A 222 -16.80 43.94 -11.69
C THR A 222 -17.40 45.34 -11.73
N ILE A 223 -17.39 45.96 -12.91
CA ILE A 223 -18.14 47.19 -13.15
C ILE A 223 -19.60 46.78 -13.30
N LEU A 224 -20.46 47.29 -12.42
CA LEU A 224 -21.89 47.02 -12.45
C LEU A 224 -22.60 48.29 -12.94
N ASP A 225 -23.42 48.16 -13.99
CA ASP A 225 -24.25 49.27 -14.46
C ASP A 225 -25.51 49.38 -13.60
N PHE A 226 -25.46 50.29 -12.62
CA PHE A 226 -26.49 50.45 -11.58
C PHE A 226 -27.80 51.08 -12.08
N ALA A 227 -27.86 51.57 -13.32
CA ALA A 227 -29.01 52.30 -13.85
C ALA A 227 -30.28 51.43 -14.03
N LYS A 228 -30.15 50.09 -14.07
CA LYS A 228 -31.28 49.18 -14.30
C LYS A 228 -31.86 48.53 -13.04
N ALA A 229 -31.23 48.70 -11.87
CA ALA A 229 -31.54 47.85 -10.72
C ALA A 229 -32.33 48.51 -9.59
N GLY A 230 -32.31 49.85 -9.44
CA GLY A 230 -33.08 50.53 -8.39
C GLY A 230 -32.80 50.01 -6.97
N ILE A 231 -31.56 49.61 -6.67
CA ILE A 231 -31.17 48.98 -5.40
C ILE A 231 -30.54 50.03 -4.47
N ASP A 232 -30.95 50.02 -3.21
CA ASP A 232 -30.54 50.97 -2.18
C ASP A 232 -29.16 50.62 -1.59
N PHE A 233 -28.27 51.62 -1.48
CA PHE A 233 -26.83 51.45 -1.18
C PHE A 233 -26.50 51.07 0.28
N SER A 234 -27.51 50.91 1.12
CA SER A 234 -27.35 50.61 2.55
C SER A 234 -27.11 49.12 2.84
N GLN A 235 -27.27 48.25 1.83
CA GLN A 235 -27.26 46.80 1.98
C GLN A 235 -26.23 46.11 1.06
N THR A 236 -25.87 44.88 1.40
CA THR A 236 -24.98 44.07 0.56
C THR A 236 -25.78 43.53 -0.63
N VAL A 237 -25.23 43.65 -1.84
CA VAL A 237 -25.83 43.14 -3.08
C VAL A 237 -24.99 41.96 -3.58
N VAL A 238 -25.65 40.88 -3.96
CA VAL A 238 -25.04 39.67 -4.52
C VAL A 238 -25.27 39.65 -6.03
N VAL A 239 -24.19 39.47 -6.79
CA VAL A 239 -24.24 39.26 -8.24
C VAL A 239 -24.35 37.76 -8.49
N LEU A 240 -25.44 37.32 -9.11
CA LEU A 240 -25.62 35.93 -9.54
C LEU A 240 -24.81 35.65 -10.83
N PRO A 241 -24.52 34.38 -11.16
CA PRO A 241 -23.80 34.01 -12.40
C PRO A 241 -24.45 34.54 -13.68
N ASP A 242 -25.77 34.77 -13.65
CA ASP A 242 -26.57 35.29 -14.77
C ASP A 242 -26.50 36.83 -14.91
N GLY A 243 -25.72 37.51 -14.07
CA GLY A 243 -25.55 38.96 -14.08
C GLY A 243 -26.68 39.76 -13.42
N SER A 244 -27.70 39.10 -12.88
CA SER A 244 -28.76 39.75 -12.12
C SER A 244 -28.28 40.14 -10.71
N LEU A 245 -28.66 41.34 -10.28
CA LEU A 245 -28.37 41.87 -8.94
C LEU A 245 -29.53 41.56 -8.00
N GLN A 246 -29.27 40.84 -6.91
CA GLN A 246 -30.25 40.62 -5.85
C GLN A 246 -29.69 41.11 -4.51
N THR A 247 -30.57 41.60 -3.64
CA THR A 247 -30.16 42.00 -2.29
C THR A 247 -29.90 40.76 -1.43
N GLU A 248 -29.03 40.88 -0.44
CA GLU A 248 -28.73 39.80 0.52
C GLU A 248 -30.00 39.29 1.23
N VAL A 249 -30.99 40.17 1.43
CA VAL A 249 -32.27 39.84 2.08
C VAL A 249 -33.16 39.00 1.17
N ASP A 250 -33.22 39.31 -0.13
CA ASP A 250 -34.04 38.56 -1.10
C ASP A 250 -33.47 37.16 -1.38
N LEU A 251 -32.15 36.99 -1.30
CA LEU A 251 -31.48 35.73 -1.62
C LEU A 251 -31.37 34.77 -0.42
N ILE A 252 -31.23 35.29 0.81
CA ILE A 252 -30.91 34.49 2.01
C ILE A 252 -32.01 34.59 3.10
N GLY A 253 -32.89 35.58 3.02
CA GLY A 253 -34.00 35.79 3.96
C GLY A 253 -33.61 36.29 5.36
N GLU A 254 -32.32 36.32 5.70
CA GLU A 254 -31.80 36.75 7.00
C GLU A 254 -30.67 37.78 6.83
N THR A 255 -30.67 38.83 7.66
CA THR A 255 -29.55 39.79 7.70
C THR A 255 -28.45 39.27 8.63
N TRP A 256 -27.19 39.37 8.21
CA TRP A 256 -26.07 39.06 9.09
C TRP A 256 -26.11 40.00 10.31
N ALA A 257 -26.30 39.43 11.50
CA ALA A 257 -26.36 40.18 12.75
C ALA A 257 -25.04 40.94 12.96
N LYS A 258 -25.10 42.26 12.87
CA LYS A 258 -23.98 43.15 13.22
C LYS A 258 -23.70 42.96 14.72
N ASP A 259 -22.46 42.66 15.09
CA ASP A 259 -22.03 42.78 16.49
C ASP A 259 -22.40 44.21 16.96
N ALA A 260 -23.24 44.30 17.98
CA ALA A 260 -24.05 45.46 18.35
C ALA A 260 -23.26 46.61 19.00
N SER A 261 -22.16 47.05 18.40
CA SER A 261 -21.45 48.25 18.86
C SER A 261 -20.62 48.88 17.76
N THR A 262 -21.24 49.62 16.85
CA THR A 262 -20.90 51.04 16.58
C THR A 262 -21.68 51.61 15.40
N THR A 263 -22.13 52.81 15.64
CA THR A 263 -22.82 53.77 14.80
C THR A 263 -22.04 54.08 13.50
N THR A 264 -22.76 54.05 12.37
CA THR A 264 -22.62 54.98 11.22
C THR A 264 -21.25 55.26 10.59
N THR A 265 -20.23 54.41 10.73
CA THR A 265 -19.02 54.50 9.88
C THR A 265 -18.71 53.17 9.23
N VAL A 266 -18.99 53.10 7.92
CA VAL A 266 -18.78 51.93 7.06
C VAL A 266 -17.29 51.74 6.80
N THR A 267 -16.54 51.26 7.79
CA THR A 267 -15.22 50.66 7.55
C THR A 267 -15.28 49.19 7.98
N ARG A 268 -15.86 48.36 7.10
CA ARG A 268 -15.84 46.90 7.27
C ARG A 268 -14.38 46.44 7.17
N SER A 269 -13.76 46.08 8.29
CA SER A 269 -12.40 45.51 8.28
C SER A 269 -12.34 44.29 7.36
N VAL A 270 -11.19 44.03 6.71
CA VAL A 270 -11.03 42.85 5.82
C VAL A 270 -11.44 41.57 6.53
N ARG A 271 -11.15 41.45 7.84
CA ARG A 271 -11.53 40.31 8.67
C ARG A 271 -13.05 40.14 8.81
N GLN A 272 -13.79 41.24 9.00
CA GLN A 272 -15.25 41.21 9.05
C GLN A 272 -15.86 40.91 7.68
N LYS A 273 -15.30 41.44 6.58
CA LYS A 273 -15.72 41.10 5.21
C LYS A 273 -15.54 39.61 4.91
N VAL A 274 -14.42 39.02 5.35
CA VAL A 274 -14.16 37.57 5.19
C VAL A 274 -15.13 36.72 6.00
N LYS A 275 -15.44 37.10 7.25
CA LYS A 275 -16.45 36.40 8.07
C LYS A 275 -17.85 36.48 7.46
N HIS A 276 -18.22 37.65 6.94
CA HIS A 276 -19.49 37.87 6.24
C HIS A 276 -19.60 37.02 4.98
N LEU A 277 -18.55 36.98 4.15
CA LEU A 277 -18.51 36.16 2.94
C LEU A 277 -18.60 34.66 3.28
N ALA A 278 -17.92 34.22 4.35
CA ALA A 278 -18.02 32.84 4.82
C ALA A 278 -19.43 32.47 5.29
N PHE A 279 -20.15 33.40 5.94
CA PHE A 279 -21.56 33.23 6.32
C PHE A 279 -22.47 33.08 5.09
N ILE A 280 -22.35 33.97 4.10
CA ILE A 280 -23.08 33.91 2.83
C ILE A 280 -22.81 32.58 2.11
N LYS A 281 -21.54 32.19 1.99
CA LYS A 281 -21.15 30.93 1.32
C LYS A 281 -21.76 29.70 2.00
N ARG A 282 -21.76 29.66 3.34
CA ARG A 282 -22.33 28.54 4.10
C ARG A 282 -23.85 28.44 3.93
N LYS A 283 -24.55 29.57 3.91
CA LYS A 283 -26.01 29.60 3.70
C LYS A 283 -26.40 29.24 2.27
N LEU A 284 -25.65 29.71 1.27
CA LEU A 284 -25.85 29.30 -0.13
C LEU A 284 -25.59 27.80 -0.34
N GLN A 285 -24.58 27.23 0.31
CA GLN A 285 -24.35 25.78 0.28
C GLN A 285 -25.49 24.97 0.91
N LEU A 286 -26.13 25.48 1.96
CA LEU A 286 -27.30 24.84 2.57
C LEU A 286 -28.52 24.88 1.65
N LEU A 287 -28.75 25.99 0.96
CA LEU A 287 -29.85 26.15 -0.02
C LEU A 287 -29.67 25.27 -1.26
N LEU A 288 -28.42 24.99 -1.68
CA LEU A 288 -28.11 24.08 -2.80
C LEU A 288 -28.19 22.59 -2.43
N SER A 289 -28.26 22.26 -1.15
CA SER A 289 -28.32 20.88 -0.64
C SER A 289 -29.73 20.40 -0.27
N GLN A 290 -30.74 21.26 -0.43
CA GLN A 290 -32.17 20.92 -0.38
C GLN A 290 -32.72 20.80 -1.80
#